data_AF-A0A4R6KWR9-F1
#
_entry.id   AF-A0A4R6KWR9-F1
#
_cell.length_a   1.000
_cell.length_b   1.000
_cell.length_c   1.000
_cell.angle_alpha   90.00
_cell.angle_beta   90.00
_cell.angle_gamma   90.00
#
_symmetry.space_group_name_H-M   'P 1'
#
loop_
_entity.id
_entity.type
_entity.pdbx_description
1 polymer ?
#
loop_
_entity_poly.entity_id
_entity_poly.type
_entity_poly.pdbx_seq_one_letter_code
_entity_poly.pdbx_strand_id
1 'polypeptide(L)'
;MTAGWADADRILADVRPPVFPAVDFPITSYGAVESDAGPGIAAAIRACHESGGGRVVVPPGEWHTKKIHLLSYVELHVSEGATLLFSTDPADYLPVVETRYEGLEVLNHSPMIYANGCTDIAITGTGTLDGQGSWDTWWQWFHECDEDFKRLREQSWYGVPLADRDAGDRLRSSFVQPYNCTNVLIEGVTVVRSPFWQIHPVLCRNVTIRDLVIDSQGPNNDGIDLESCRSVVVSGCVIDAGDDCIALKSGREADGLRVDVPTEDVLIEDCELRVKYGAITLGSDLTGGIRNVYVRNCRIGGPYFALYIKTNAVRGGFVENVYLRDITVSEVLKEVVQCNFHRGEGDAGPLTPYVRNVELRGVKVERARNALLLRGYRNSRIEDFRLVDCTFTVDQPSTVHHAALSFDNVTINGNQVKDIHQIR
;
A
#
# COMPACT_ATOMS: atom_id res chain seq x y z
N MET A 1 9.60 14.03 22.22
CA MET A 1 10.15 14.81 21.09
C MET A 1 8.98 15.15 20.19
N THR A 2 8.90 16.38 19.68
CA THR A 2 7.87 16.76 18.70
C THR A 2 8.18 16.09 17.37
N ALA A 3 7.22 15.39 16.77
CA ALA A 3 7.39 14.75 15.46
C ALA A 3 7.80 15.80 14.40
N GLY A 4 8.65 15.41 13.45
CA GLY A 4 9.09 16.30 12.37
C GLY A 4 10.13 15.67 11.45
N TRP A 5 10.66 16.45 10.51
CA TRP A 5 11.53 15.93 9.44
C TRP A 5 12.81 15.22 9.90
N ALA A 6 13.31 15.50 11.11
CA ALA A 6 14.42 14.73 11.67
C ALA A 6 14.08 13.25 11.92
N ASP A 7 12.80 12.93 12.13
CA ASP A 7 12.34 11.55 12.20
C ASP A 7 12.42 10.84 10.85
N ALA A 8 12.20 11.54 9.73
CA ALA A 8 12.36 10.96 8.40
C ALA A 8 13.81 10.49 8.17
N ASP A 9 14.79 11.32 8.54
CA ASP A 9 16.21 10.98 8.40
C ASP A 9 16.61 9.84 9.37
N ARG A 10 15.98 9.79 10.55
CA ARG A 10 16.14 8.67 11.49
C ARG A 10 15.54 7.38 10.91
N ILE A 11 14.33 7.42 10.35
CA ILE A 11 13.69 6.26 9.70
C ILE A 11 14.60 5.73 8.58
N LEU A 12 15.09 6.61 7.71
CA LEU A 12 16.00 6.24 6.63
C LEU A 12 17.31 5.60 7.14
N ALA A 13 17.83 6.07 8.28
CA ALA A 13 19.02 5.51 8.90
C ALA A 13 18.78 4.19 9.64
N ASP A 14 17.59 3.99 10.20
CA ASP A 14 17.23 2.83 11.03
C ASP A 14 16.71 1.66 10.20
N VAL A 15 16.00 1.93 9.09
CA VAL A 15 15.49 0.90 8.18
C VAL A 15 16.65 0.36 7.35
N ARG A 16 16.87 -0.95 7.45
CA ARG A 16 17.98 -1.65 6.81
C ARG A 16 17.48 -2.87 6.07
N PRO A 17 17.75 -3.00 4.76
CA PRO A 17 17.49 -4.24 4.03
C PRO A 17 18.21 -5.43 4.68
N PRO A 18 17.63 -6.64 4.63
CA PRO A 18 18.34 -7.86 4.99
C PRO A 18 19.58 -8.06 4.10
N VAL A 19 20.58 -8.73 4.66
CA VAL A 19 21.82 -9.09 3.97
C VAL A 19 21.91 -10.60 3.89
N PHE A 20 22.16 -11.12 2.69
CA PHE A 20 22.19 -12.55 2.41
C PHE A 20 23.62 -13.06 2.22
N PRO A 21 23.91 -14.32 2.58
CA PRO A 21 25.11 -15.00 2.12
C PRO A 21 25.22 -14.96 0.59
N ALA A 22 26.44 -14.79 0.08
CA ALA A 22 26.72 -14.81 -1.37
C ALA A 22 26.73 -16.26 -1.92
N VAL A 23 25.58 -16.94 -1.80
CA VAL A 23 25.37 -18.33 -2.24
C VAL A 23 24.12 -18.37 -3.10
N ASP A 24 24.26 -18.89 -4.32
CA ASP A 24 23.17 -18.97 -5.28
C ASP A 24 22.56 -20.37 -5.32
N PHE A 25 21.24 -20.40 -5.45
CA PHE A 25 20.40 -21.58 -5.61
C PHE A 25 19.60 -21.41 -6.91
N PRO A 26 20.20 -21.64 -8.10
CA PRO A 26 19.52 -21.45 -9.38
C PRO A 26 18.39 -22.47 -9.54
N ILE A 27 17.17 -22.03 -9.82
CA ILE A 27 15.98 -22.90 -9.85
C ILE A 27 16.11 -24.09 -10.81
N THR A 28 16.90 -23.95 -11.88
CA THR A 28 17.20 -24.99 -12.85
C THR A 28 18.02 -26.15 -12.26
N SER A 29 18.86 -25.87 -11.26
CA SER A 29 19.59 -26.91 -10.52
C SER A 29 18.70 -27.70 -9.56
N TYR A 30 17.49 -27.20 -9.31
CA TYR A 30 16.47 -27.82 -8.45
C TYR A 30 15.28 -28.37 -9.24
N GLY A 31 15.43 -28.52 -10.56
CA GLY A 31 14.44 -29.19 -11.41
C GLY A 31 13.31 -28.29 -11.93
N ALA A 32 13.44 -26.96 -11.85
CA ALA A 32 12.51 -26.07 -12.51
C ALA A 32 12.58 -26.23 -14.03
N VAL A 33 11.40 -26.27 -14.66
CA VAL A 33 11.22 -26.24 -16.12
C VAL A 33 10.26 -25.10 -16.47
N GLU A 34 10.37 -24.52 -17.66
CA GLU A 34 9.60 -23.33 -18.06
C GLU A 34 8.08 -23.51 -17.94
N SER A 35 7.56 -24.71 -18.26
CA SER A 35 6.13 -25.01 -18.21
C SER A 35 5.56 -25.21 -16.80
N ASP A 36 6.41 -25.47 -15.81
CA ASP A 36 6.05 -25.59 -14.39
C ASP A 36 7.31 -25.47 -13.51
N ALA A 37 7.64 -24.24 -13.15
CA ALA A 37 8.79 -23.89 -12.34
C ALA A 37 8.54 -24.09 -10.84
N GLY A 38 7.26 -24.20 -10.42
CA GLY A 38 6.84 -24.18 -9.02
C GLY A 38 7.57 -25.19 -8.13
N PRO A 39 7.62 -26.49 -8.48
CA PRO A 39 8.34 -27.48 -7.70
C PRO A 39 9.83 -27.19 -7.54
N GLY A 40 10.49 -26.70 -8.60
CA GLY A 40 11.90 -26.36 -8.58
C GLY A 40 12.20 -25.10 -7.77
N ILE A 41 11.33 -24.09 -7.86
CA ILE A 41 11.40 -22.89 -7.01
C ILE A 41 11.26 -23.28 -5.53
N ALA A 42 10.27 -24.09 -5.18
CA ALA A 42 10.05 -24.53 -3.80
C ALA A 42 11.24 -25.36 -3.26
N ALA A 43 11.84 -26.21 -4.08
CA ALA A 43 13.02 -26.98 -3.73
C ALA A 43 14.26 -26.07 -3.52
N ALA A 44 14.46 -25.08 -4.39
CA ALA A 44 15.54 -24.11 -4.25
C ALA A 44 15.38 -23.24 -2.99
N ILE A 45 14.16 -22.76 -2.70
CA ILE A 45 13.84 -22.01 -1.48
C ILE A 45 14.16 -22.82 -0.23
N ARG A 46 13.75 -24.09 -0.20
CA ARG A 46 14.04 -24.97 0.93
C ARG A 46 15.54 -25.18 1.12
N ALA A 47 16.26 -25.51 0.06
CA ALA A 47 17.70 -25.71 0.11
C ALA A 47 18.44 -24.44 0.55
N CYS A 48 18.00 -23.27 0.07
CA CYS A 48 18.52 -21.97 0.45
C CYS A 48 18.35 -21.71 1.95
N HIS A 49 17.13 -21.86 2.45
CA HIS A 49 16.81 -21.70 3.87
C HIS A 49 17.60 -22.67 4.76
N GLU A 50 17.61 -23.96 4.42
CA GLU A 50 18.30 -25.01 5.18
C GLU A 50 19.84 -24.82 5.21
N SER A 51 20.40 -24.12 4.21
CA SER A 51 21.83 -23.79 4.14
C SER A 51 22.21 -22.54 4.92
N GLY A 52 21.26 -21.89 5.61
CA GLY A 52 21.48 -20.65 6.35
C GLY A 52 21.24 -19.37 5.53
N GLY A 53 20.60 -19.49 4.37
CA GLY A 53 20.19 -18.37 3.53
C GLY A 53 21.08 -18.12 2.32
N GLY A 54 20.59 -17.24 1.45
CA GLY A 54 21.20 -16.93 0.17
C GLY A 54 20.16 -16.52 -0.87
N ARG A 55 20.50 -16.72 -2.13
CA ARG A 55 19.73 -16.21 -3.27
C ARG A 55 19.20 -17.32 -4.15
N VAL A 56 17.88 -17.45 -4.23
CA VAL A 56 17.18 -18.32 -5.20
C VAL A 56 17.07 -17.58 -6.52
N VAL A 57 17.81 -18.03 -7.53
CA VAL A 57 17.96 -17.32 -8.82
C VAL A 57 16.99 -17.88 -9.85
N VAL A 58 16.06 -17.05 -10.32
CA VAL A 58 15.25 -17.28 -11.52
C VAL A 58 16.00 -16.70 -12.72
N PRO A 59 16.56 -17.52 -13.62
CA PRO A 59 17.32 -17.04 -14.77
C PRO A 59 16.40 -16.50 -15.88
N PRO A 60 16.95 -15.81 -16.91
CA PRO A 60 16.16 -15.34 -18.04
C PRO A 60 15.31 -16.44 -18.68
N GLY A 61 14.08 -16.11 -19.05
CA GLY A 61 13.08 -17.07 -19.56
C GLY A 61 11.68 -16.80 -19.01
N GLU A 62 10.68 -17.45 -19.59
CA GLU A 62 9.31 -17.42 -19.09
C GLU A 62 9.06 -18.67 -18.23
N TRP A 63 8.78 -18.46 -16.95
CA TRP A 63 8.65 -19.52 -15.94
C TRP A 63 7.23 -19.54 -15.40
N HIS A 64 6.43 -20.50 -15.87
CA HIS A 64 5.07 -20.72 -15.42
C HIS A 64 5.11 -21.27 -13.99
N THR A 65 4.35 -20.67 -13.08
CA THR A 65 4.33 -21.09 -11.69
C THR A 65 2.96 -20.89 -11.06
N LYS A 66 2.73 -21.60 -9.95
CA LYS A 66 1.62 -21.38 -9.04
C LYS A 66 2.05 -20.40 -7.95
N LYS A 67 1.45 -20.47 -6.76
CA LYS A 67 1.93 -19.75 -5.57
C LYS A 67 3.38 -20.09 -5.22
N ILE A 68 4.10 -19.11 -4.71
CA ILE A 68 5.45 -19.23 -4.16
C ILE A 68 5.40 -18.85 -2.69
N HIS A 69 5.85 -19.74 -1.81
CA HIS A 69 5.97 -19.47 -0.37
C HIS A 69 7.45 -19.31 -0.01
N LEU A 70 7.84 -18.12 0.42
CA LEU A 70 9.19 -17.83 0.89
C LEU A 70 9.38 -18.38 2.31
N LEU A 71 10.65 -18.61 2.66
CA LEU A 71 11.10 -18.94 4.00
C LEU A 71 12.08 -17.87 4.47
N SER A 72 12.40 -17.86 5.77
CA SER A 72 13.37 -16.90 6.33
C SER A 72 14.74 -17.03 5.65
N TYR A 73 15.49 -15.94 5.57
CA TYR A 73 16.84 -15.87 4.98
C TYR A 73 16.91 -16.14 3.46
N VAL A 74 15.78 -16.03 2.75
CA VAL A 74 15.70 -16.27 1.30
C VAL A 74 15.52 -14.97 0.54
N GLU A 75 16.42 -14.72 -0.41
CA GLU A 75 16.24 -13.76 -1.49
C GLU A 75 15.75 -14.49 -2.75
N LEU A 76 14.52 -14.21 -3.20
CA LEU A 76 14.04 -14.61 -4.53
C LEU A 76 14.48 -13.58 -5.56
N HIS A 77 15.50 -13.90 -6.35
CA HIS A 77 16.08 -13.01 -7.35
C HIS A 77 15.54 -13.33 -8.75
N VAL A 78 14.71 -12.45 -9.29
CA VAL A 78 14.12 -12.54 -10.62
C VAL A 78 14.99 -11.75 -11.60
N SER A 79 15.86 -12.47 -12.31
CA SER A 79 16.90 -11.86 -13.15
C SER A 79 16.30 -11.03 -14.28
N GLU A 80 17.09 -10.11 -14.84
CA GLU A 80 16.75 -9.41 -16.07
C GLU A 80 16.32 -10.40 -17.17
N GLY A 81 15.21 -10.13 -17.85
CA GLY A 81 14.68 -11.00 -18.89
C GLY A 81 14.00 -12.29 -18.38
N ALA A 82 13.88 -12.47 -17.06
CA ALA A 82 13.04 -13.50 -16.48
C ALA A 82 11.61 -12.98 -16.26
N THR A 83 10.61 -13.82 -16.52
CA THR A 83 9.21 -13.58 -16.16
C THR A 83 8.73 -14.76 -15.32
N LEU A 84 8.27 -14.49 -14.10
CA LEU A 84 7.44 -15.44 -13.35
C LEU A 84 5.99 -15.21 -13.75
N LEU A 85 5.43 -16.17 -14.49
CA LEU A 85 4.07 -16.12 -15.00
C LEU A 85 3.15 -16.96 -14.11
N PHE A 86 2.29 -16.32 -13.32
CA PHE A 86 1.49 -16.98 -12.30
C PHE A 86 0.20 -17.57 -12.86
N SER A 87 -0.17 -18.77 -12.42
CA SER A 87 -1.40 -19.48 -12.82
C SER A 87 -2.65 -18.64 -12.60
N THR A 88 -3.63 -18.78 -13.49
CA THR A 88 -4.96 -18.15 -13.37
C THR A 88 -6.01 -19.08 -12.79
N ASP A 89 -5.64 -20.33 -12.44
CA ASP A 89 -6.54 -21.28 -11.79
C ASP A 89 -6.58 -21.01 -10.27
N PRO A 90 -7.73 -20.63 -9.69
CA PRO A 90 -7.85 -20.44 -8.24
C PRO A 90 -7.44 -21.66 -7.41
N ALA A 91 -7.62 -22.88 -7.92
CA ALA A 91 -7.26 -24.10 -7.21
C ALA A 91 -5.74 -24.19 -6.92
N ASP A 92 -4.91 -23.55 -7.74
CA ASP A 92 -3.46 -23.51 -7.55
C ASP A 92 -3.01 -22.66 -6.35
N TYR A 93 -3.94 -21.91 -5.77
CA TYR A 93 -3.70 -21.07 -4.60
C TYR A 93 -4.21 -21.71 -3.30
N LEU A 94 -4.78 -22.92 -3.38
CA LEU A 94 -5.19 -23.74 -2.23
C LEU A 94 -4.04 -24.64 -1.72
N PRO A 95 -4.05 -25.09 -0.45
CA PRO A 95 -5.01 -24.74 0.61
C PRO A 95 -4.94 -23.25 0.99
N VAL A 96 -6.02 -22.77 1.61
CA VAL A 96 -6.13 -21.40 2.12
C VAL A 96 -5.05 -21.10 3.15
N VAL A 97 -4.67 -19.82 3.24
CA VAL A 97 -3.70 -19.30 4.20
C VAL A 97 -4.29 -18.11 4.95
N GLU A 98 -3.71 -17.78 6.10
CA GLU A 98 -4.01 -16.53 6.80
C GLU A 98 -3.54 -15.33 5.98
N THR A 99 -4.48 -14.45 5.66
CA THR A 99 -4.25 -13.24 4.87
C THR A 99 -5.24 -12.15 5.28
N ARG A 100 -5.25 -11.01 4.56
CA ARG A 100 -6.25 -9.95 4.72
C ARG A 100 -6.95 -9.62 3.40
N TYR A 101 -8.23 -9.34 3.50
CA TYR A 101 -9.05 -8.79 2.42
C TYR A 101 -9.71 -7.48 2.88
N GLU A 102 -9.36 -6.36 2.24
CA GLU A 102 -9.83 -5.00 2.59
C GLU A 102 -9.78 -4.68 4.12
N GLY A 103 -8.67 -5.06 4.76
CA GLY A 103 -8.41 -4.78 6.17
C GLY A 103 -9.03 -5.75 7.18
N LEU A 104 -9.56 -6.89 6.74
CA LEU A 104 -10.11 -7.95 7.60
C LEU A 104 -9.27 -9.23 7.48
N GLU A 105 -8.91 -9.84 8.61
CA GLU A 105 -8.20 -11.12 8.63
C GLU A 105 -9.09 -12.25 8.12
N VAL A 106 -8.55 -13.12 7.28
CA VAL A 106 -9.33 -14.15 6.59
C VAL A 106 -8.45 -15.35 6.23
N LEU A 107 -9.05 -16.55 6.23
CA LEU A 107 -8.47 -17.70 5.54
C LEU A 107 -8.97 -17.67 4.09
N ASN A 108 -8.07 -17.37 3.15
CA ASN A 108 -8.40 -17.25 1.73
C ASN A 108 -7.29 -17.89 0.86
N HIS A 109 -7.49 -17.92 -0.45
CA HIS A 109 -6.45 -18.26 -1.43
C HIS A 109 -5.10 -17.63 -1.07
N SER A 110 -4.01 -18.36 -1.32
CA SER A 110 -2.68 -17.83 -1.13
C SER A 110 -2.45 -16.58 -2.00
N PRO A 111 -1.75 -15.56 -1.48
CA PRO A 111 -1.07 -14.60 -2.34
C PRO A 111 -0.10 -15.30 -3.29
N MET A 112 0.18 -14.68 -4.44
CA MET A 112 1.07 -15.24 -5.47
C MET A 112 2.49 -15.46 -4.95
N ILE A 113 3.04 -14.47 -4.23
CA ILE A 113 4.25 -14.63 -3.44
C ILE A 113 3.92 -14.30 -1.99
N TYR A 114 4.11 -15.27 -1.10
CA TYR A 114 3.67 -15.20 0.29
C TYR A 114 4.79 -15.57 1.25
N ALA A 115 4.85 -14.88 2.39
CA ALA A 115 5.68 -15.24 3.52
C ALA A 115 4.88 -14.94 4.79
N ASN A 116 4.88 -15.84 5.78
CA ASN A 116 4.24 -15.58 7.07
C ASN A 116 5.21 -15.86 8.22
N GLY A 117 5.39 -14.89 9.11
CA GLY A 117 6.26 -15.05 10.28
C GLY A 117 7.74 -15.20 9.93
N CYS A 118 8.17 -14.74 8.75
CA CYS A 118 9.54 -14.89 8.28
C CYS A 118 10.44 -13.70 8.68
N THR A 119 11.73 -13.96 8.83
CA THR A 119 12.77 -12.93 8.98
C THR A 119 13.68 -12.93 7.77
N ASP A 120 14.16 -11.74 7.40
CA ASP A 120 15.17 -11.54 6.36
C ASP A 120 14.76 -12.19 5.03
N ILE A 121 13.72 -11.63 4.42
CA ILE A 121 13.23 -12.07 3.11
C ILE A 121 13.43 -10.98 2.08
N ALA A 122 13.72 -11.38 0.84
CA ALA A 122 13.82 -10.43 -0.25
C ALA A 122 13.21 -10.94 -1.56
N ILE A 123 12.69 -10.02 -2.35
CA ILE A 123 12.30 -10.24 -3.75
C ILE A 123 13.04 -9.16 -4.54
N THR A 124 13.99 -9.57 -5.38
CA THR A 124 14.95 -8.66 -6.03
C THR A 124 15.12 -8.97 -7.50
N GLY A 125 15.87 -8.12 -8.21
CA GLY A 125 16.19 -8.27 -9.63
C GLY A 125 15.34 -7.36 -10.50
N THR A 126 15.51 -7.42 -11.82
CA THR A 126 14.84 -6.53 -12.79
C THR A 126 13.91 -7.28 -13.75
N GLY A 127 13.60 -8.54 -13.44
CA GLY A 127 12.61 -9.31 -14.18
C GLY A 127 11.17 -8.96 -13.80
N THR A 128 10.25 -9.67 -14.41
CA THR A 128 8.80 -9.40 -14.35
C THR A 128 8.08 -10.43 -13.49
N LEU A 129 7.20 -9.93 -12.62
CA LEU A 129 6.19 -10.69 -11.89
C LEU A 129 4.84 -10.44 -12.58
N ASP A 130 4.26 -11.50 -13.16
CA ASP A 130 3.06 -11.36 -13.97
C ASP A 130 1.91 -12.22 -13.45
N GLY A 131 0.90 -11.54 -12.89
CA GLY A 131 -0.26 -12.19 -12.26
C GLY A 131 -1.33 -12.67 -13.24
N GLN A 132 -1.20 -12.34 -14.52
CA GLN A 132 -2.17 -12.67 -15.57
C GLN A 132 -3.62 -12.22 -15.28
N GLY A 133 -3.81 -11.23 -14.40
CA GLY A 133 -5.08 -10.58 -14.13
C GLY A 133 -5.71 -9.97 -15.38
N SER A 134 -6.95 -10.37 -15.64
CA SER A 134 -7.81 -9.85 -16.71
C SER A 134 -9.29 -10.02 -16.32
N TRP A 135 -10.19 -9.44 -17.10
CA TRP A 135 -11.64 -9.66 -16.94
C TRP A 135 -12.09 -11.08 -17.27
N ASP A 136 -11.29 -11.86 -18.01
CA ASP A 136 -11.57 -13.27 -18.27
C ASP A 136 -11.06 -14.19 -17.13
N THR A 137 -10.23 -13.66 -16.25
CA THR A 137 -9.62 -14.38 -15.13
C THR A 137 -10.04 -13.73 -13.81
N TRP A 138 -9.10 -13.23 -13.02
CA TRP A 138 -9.31 -12.73 -11.68
C TRP A 138 -10.31 -11.57 -11.61
N TRP A 139 -10.24 -10.58 -12.51
CA TRP A 139 -10.94 -9.30 -12.33
C TRP A 139 -12.47 -9.40 -12.38
N GLN A 140 -13.03 -10.44 -13.00
CA GLN A 140 -14.49 -10.66 -12.96
C GLN A 140 -15.02 -10.81 -11.53
N TRP A 141 -14.20 -11.35 -10.61
CA TRP A 141 -14.59 -11.53 -9.21
C TRP A 141 -14.84 -10.20 -8.48
N PHE A 142 -14.39 -9.07 -9.02
CA PHE A 142 -14.78 -7.75 -8.52
C PHE A 142 -16.31 -7.55 -8.50
N HIS A 143 -17.02 -8.20 -9.42
CA HIS A 143 -18.49 -8.15 -9.49
C HIS A 143 -19.18 -9.30 -8.76
N GLU A 144 -18.43 -10.26 -8.24
CA GLU A 144 -18.95 -11.51 -7.65
C GLU A 144 -18.64 -11.61 -6.15
N CYS A 145 -17.75 -10.77 -5.62
CA CYS A 145 -17.29 -10.83 -4.24
C CYS A 145 -18.22 -10.19 -3.20
N ASP A 146 -19.31 -9.51 -3.61
CA ASP A 146 -20.12 -8.68 -2.71
C ASP A 146 -20.71 -9.47 -1.52
N GLU A 147 -21.30 -10.65 -1.78
CA GLU A 147 -21.88 -11.48 -0.71
C GLU A 147 -20.80 -12.10 0.19
N ASP A 148 -19.68 -12.52 -0.40
CA ASP A 148 -18.53 -13.06 0.34
C ASP A 148 -17.93 -12.00 1.27
N PHE A 149 -17.74 -10.78 0.77
CA PHE A 149 -17.20 -9.69 1.56
C PHE A 149 -18.17 -9.22 2.64
N LYS A 150 -19.47 -9.18 2.35
CA LYS A 150 -20.50 -8.89 3.34
C LYS A 150 -20.49 -9.93 4.48
N ARG A 151 -20.43 -11.22 4.14
CA ARG A 151 -20.32 -12.30 5.12
C ARG A 151 -19.06 -12.17 5.98
N LEU A 152 -17.90 -11.91 5.37
CA LEU A 152 -16.65 -11.69 6.09
C LEU A 152 -16.74 -10.50 7.06
N ARG A 153 -17.33 -9.37 6.62
CA ARG A 153 -17.58 -8.20 7.48
C ARG A 153 -18.48 -8.54 8.65
N GLU A 154 -19.59 -9.23 8.42
CA GLU A 154 -20.51 -9.64 9.50
C GLU A 154 -19.84 -10.58 10.50
N GLN A 155 -19.12 -11.60 10.03
CA GLN A 155 -18.38 -12.52 10.90
C GLN A 155 -17.31 -11.80 11.73
N SER A 156 -16.55 -10.88 11.11
CA SER A 156 -15.59 -10.06 11.82
C SER A 156 -16.25 -9.15 12.86
N TRP A 157 -17.39 -8.54 12.51
CA TRP A 157 -18.13 -7.66 13.41
C TRP A 157 -18.60 -8.37 14.69
N TYR A 158 -19.08 -9.61 14.55
CA TYR A 158 -19.51 -10.44 15.67
C TYR A 158 -18.37 -11.19 16.37
N GLY A 159 -17.11 -10.95 15.99
CA GLY A 159 -15.94 -11.53 16.63
C GLY A 159 -15.77 -13.04 16.38
N VAL A 160 -16.25 -13.54 15.24
CA VAL A 160 -16.04 -14.94 14.84
C VAL A 160 -14.52 -15.18 14.73
N PRO A 161 -13.98 -16.21 15.42
CA PRO A 161 -12.56 -16.56 15.33
C PRO A 161 -12.13 -16.81 13.89
N LEU A 162 -10.90 -16.43 13.53
CA LEU A 162 -10.37 -16.56 12.16
C LEU A 162 -10.55 -17.97 11.57
N ALA A 163 -10.29 -19.01 12.38
CA ALA A 163 -10.41 -20.40 11.96
C ALA A 163 -11.85 -20.83 11.62
N ASP A 164 -12.85 -20.07 12.10
CA ASP A 164 -14.28 -20.33 11.91
C ASP A 164 -14.91 -19.35 10.90
N ARG A 165 -14.13 -18.41 10.33
CA ARG A 165 -14.61 -17.49 9.29
C ARG A 165 -14.80 -18.25 7.98
N ASP A 166 -15.94 -18.01 7.34
CA ASP A 166 -16.29 -18.56 6.03
C ASP A 166 -16.38 -17.38 5.06
N ALA A 167 -15.32 -17.22 4.29
CA ALA A 167 -15.15 -16.09 3.40
C ALA A 167 -15.61 -16.35 1.97
N GLY A 168 -16.15 -17.55 1.71
CA GLY A 168 -16.47 -17.99 0.34
C GLY A 168 -15.24 -18.21 -0.52
N ASP A 169 -15.42 -18.09 -1.83
CA ASP A 169 -14.42 -18.46 -2.84
C ASP A 169 -14.16 -17.37 -3.89
N ARG A 170 -14.83 -16.21 -3.81
CA ARG A 170 -14.69 -15.09 -4.77
C ARG A 170 -13.88 -13.90 -4.25
N LEU A 171 -13.25 -14.03 -3.09
CA LEU A 171 -12.31 -13.01 -2.61
C LEU A 171 -10.95 -13.20 -3.31
N ARG A 172 -10.57 -12.23 -4.15
CA ARG A 172 -9.24 -12.20 -4.77
C ARG A 172 -8.16 -12.02 -3.70
N SER A 173 -6.94 -12.45 -4.00
CA SER A 173 -5.79 -12.35 -3.09
C SER A 173 -4.74 -11.38 -3.61
N SER A 174 -3.98 -10.77 -2.69
CA SER A 174 -2.86 -9.90 -3.05
C SER A 174 -1.79 -10.63 -3.88
N PHE A 175 -0.98 -9.87 -4.62
CA PHE A 175 0.12 -10.45 -5.39
C PHE A 175 1.27 -10.82 -4.46
N VAL A 176 1.97 -9.85 -3.88
CA VAL A 176 3.12 -10.04 -3.00
C VAL A 176 2.71 -9.67 -1.58
N GLN A 177 2.70 -10.63 -0.66
CA GLN A 177 2.31 -10.39 0.73
C GLN A 177 3.26 -11.06 1.73
N PRO A 178 4.24 -10.30 2.24
CA PRO A 178 4.84 -10.53 3.54
C PRO A 178 3.80 -10.29 4.64
N TYR A 179 3.52 -11.30 5.44
CA TYR A 179 2.59 -11.24 6.57
C TYR A 179 3.37 -11.49 7.86
N ASN A 180 3.26 -10.59 8.84
CA ASN A 180 3.95 -10.71 10.13
C ASN A 180 5.47 -10.96 9.98
N CYS A 181 6.12 -10.32 9.00
CA CYS A 181 7.53 -10.51 8.68
C CYS A 181 8.42 -9.40 9.25
N THR A 182 9.71 -9.70 9.47
CA THR A 182 10.72 -8.73 9.91
C THR A 182 11.88 -8.70 8.92
N ASN A 183 12.40 -7.51 8.60
CA ASN A 183 13.48 -7.30 7.62
C ASN A 183 13.05 -7.79 6.22
N VAL A 184 12.27 -6.96 5.53
CA VAL A 184 11.71 -7.27 4.21
C VAL A 184 12.33 -6.34 3.17
N LEU A 185 12.79 -6.90 2.06
CA LEU A 185 13.22 -6.13 0.88
C LEU A 185 12.39 -6.52 -0.36
N ILE A 186 11.85 -5.54 -1.07
CA ILE A 186 11.25 -5.73 -2.39
C ILE A 186 11.88 -4.69 -3.32
N GLU A 187 12.68 -5.14 -4.29
CA GLU A 187 13.57 -4.28 -5.07
C GLU A 187 13.58 -4.60 -6.56
N GLY A 188 13.52 -3.56 -7.40
CA GLY A 188 13.84 -3.60 -8.83
C GLY A 188 12.81 -4.28 -9.75
N VAL A 189 12.02 -5.21 -9.23
CA VAL A 189 11.13 -6.03 -10.06
C VAL A 189 10.02 -5.20 -10.70
N THR A 190 9.57 -5.66 -11.87
CA THR A 190 8.37 -5.12 -12.53
C THR A 190 7.15 -5.97 -12.16
N VAL A 191 6.06 -5.36 -11.72
CA VAL A 191 4.80 -6.05 -11.38
C VAL A 191 3.71 -5.64 -12.35
N VAL A 192 3.08 -6.63 -12.98
CA VAL A 192 2.01 -6.40 -13.98
C VAL A 192 0.83 -7.35 -13.76
N ARG A 193 -0.33 -6.92 -14.24
CA ARG A 193 -1.56 -7.73 -14.31
C ARG A 193 -1.91 -8.42 -12.98
N SER A 194 -1.89 -7.66 -11.89
CA SER A 194 -2.21 -8.18 -10.57
C SER A 194 -3.69 -8.56 -10.43
N PRO A 195 -4.02 -9.66 -9.74
CA PRO A 195 -5.40 -10.01 -9.42
C PRO A 195 -6.08 -8.96 -8.52
N PHE A 196 -5.35 -8.40 -7.55
CA PHE A 196 -5.84 -7.48 -6.49
C PHE A 196 -4.72 -6.49 -6.09
N TRP A 197 -4.53 -6.18 -4.81
CA TRP A 197 -3.42 -5.38 -4.29
C TRP A 197 -2.06 -5.98 -4.64
N GLN A 198 -1.12 -5.14 -5.06
CA GLN A 198 0.13 -5.61 -5.67
C GLN A 198 1.20 -5.92 -4.61
N ILE A 199 1.66 -4.92 -3.88
CA ILE A 199 2.64 -5.10 -2.81
C ILE A 199 1.98 -4.83 -1.47
N HIS A 200 1.72 -5.87 -0.69
CA HIS A 200 0.89 -5.79 0.51
C HIS A 200 1.61 -6.36 1.75
N PRO A 201 2.63 -5.69 2.29
CA PRO A 201 3.16 -6.06 3.60
C PRO A 201 2.11 -5.80 4.69
N VAL A 202 1.86 -6.82 5.52
CA VAL A 202 0.90 -6.78 6.63
C VAL A 202 1.62 -7.09 7.93
N LEU A 203 1.43 -6.27 8.97
CA LEU A 203 2.04 -6.48 10.29
C LEU A 203 3.57 -6.64 10.25
N CYS A 204 4.21 -6.02 9.26
CA CYS A 204 5.64 -6.17 9.03
C CYS A 204 6.45 -5.07 9.73
N ARG A 205 7.70 -5.38 10.06
CA ARG A 205 8.66 -4.43 10.63
C ARG A 205 9.95 -4.38 9.82
N ASN A 206 10.52 -3.18 9.68
CA ASN A 206 11.74 -2.94 8.92
C ASN A 206 11.57 -3.39 7.46
N VAL A 207 10.81 -2.58 6.71
CA VAL A 207 10.41 -2.88 5.32
C VAL A 207 11.07 -1.87 4.39
N THR A 208 11.84 -2.35 3.42
CA THR A 208 12.38 -1.55 2.32
C THR A 208 11.72 -1.96 1.01
N ILE A 209 11.12 -1.01 0.33
CA ILE A 209 10.57 -1.19 -1.01
C ILE A 209 11.24 -0.15 -1.91
N ARG A 210 11.97 -0.57 -2.94
CA ARG A 210 12.66 0.41 -3.79
C ARG A 210 12.78 0.03 -5.25
N ASP A 211 12.85 1.04 -6.10
CA ASP A 211 13.11 0.89 -7.53
C ASP A 211 12.13 -0.06 -8.24
N LEU A 212 10.91 -0.18 -7.73
CA LEU A 212 9.88 -1.00 -8.36
C LEU A 212 9.27 -0.29 -9.56
N VAL A 213 8.86 -1.08 -10.54
CA VAL A 213 7.97 -0.64 -11.62
C VAL A 213 6.65 -1.37 -11.46
N ILE A 214 5.56 -0.63 -11.26
CA ILE A 214 4.19 -1.16 -11.21
C ILE A 214 3.43 -0.65 -12.41
N ASP A 215 2.90 -1.56 -13.23
CA ASP A 215 2.02 -1.26 -14.36
C ASP A 215 0.84 -2.25 -14.36
N SER A 216 -0.18 -1.93 -13.56
CA SER A 216 -1.36 -2.79 -13.42
C SER A 216 -2.60 -1.96 -13.07
N GLN A 217 -3.56 -1.94 -13.99
CA GLN A 217 -4.71 -1.01 -13.97
C GLN A 217 -6.07 -1.68 -13.69
N GLY A 218 -6.07 -2.91 -13.19
CA GLY A 218 -7.27 -3.67 -12.83
C GLY A 218 -8.06 -3.09 -11.65
N PRO A 219 -9.24 -3.65 -11.35
CA PRO A 219 -10.05 -3.25 -10.20
C PRO A 219 -9.32 -3.58 -8.89
N ASN A 220 -9.25 -2.61 -7.97
CA ASN A 220 -8.51 -2.71 -6.71
C ASN A 220 -7.02 -3.06 -6.93
N ASN A 221 -6.41 -2.60 -8.03
CA ASN A 221 -4.96 -2.68 -8.18
C ASN A 221 -4.32 -1.47 -7.50
N ASP A 222 -4.40 -1.44 -6.17
CA ASP A 222 -3.53 -0.59 -5.35
C ASP A 222 -2.06 -1.01 -5.64
N GLY A 223 -1.13 -0.05 -5.62
CA GLY A 223 0.29 -0.31 -5.90
C GLY A 223 1.02 -0.90 -4.68
N ILE A 224 1.14 -0.11 -3.61
CA ILE A 224 1.78 -0.53 -2.36
C ILE A 224 0.81 -0.27 -1.20
N ASP A 225 0.41 -1.32 -0.50
CA ASP A 225 -0.47 -1.32 0.66
C ASP A 225 0.33 -1.62 1.92
N LEU A 226 0.72 -0.59 2.66
CA LEU A 226 1.38 -0.72 3.95
C LEU A 226 0.32 -0.90 5.04
N GLU A 227 0.07 -2.13 5.46
CA GLU A 227 -0.98 -2.42 6.43
C GLU A 227 -0.42 -2.82 7.81
N SER A 228 -0.69 -2.02 8.83
CA SER A 228 -0.16 -2.18 10.20
C SER A 228 1.37 -2.40 10.24
N CYS A 229 2.11 -1.70 9.37
CA CYS A 229 3.56 -1.83 9.24
C CYS A 229 4.33 -0.78 10.03
N ARG A 230 5.55 -1.12 10.47
CA ARG A 230 6.42 -0.19 11.21
C ARG A 230 7.83 -0.10 10.66
N SER A 231 8.36 1.13 10.61
CA SER A 231 9.71 1.42 10.11
C SER A 231 9.83 0.99 8.65
N VAL A 232 9.28 1.83 7.78
CA VAL A 232 9.15 1.54 6.34
C VAL A 232 9.83 2.63 5.53
N VAL A 233 10.59 2.23 4.51
CA VAL A 233 11.11 3.12 3.46
C VAL A 233 10.60 2.64 2.11
N VAL A 234 9.92 3.52 1.38
CA VAL A 234 9.57 3.35 -0.03
C VAL A 234 10.33 4.39 -0.85
N SER A 235 11.14 3.97 -1.82
CA SER A 235 12.00 4.92 -2.57
C SER A 235 12.19 4.58 -4.04
N GLY A 236 12.18 5.58 -4.92
CA GLY A 236 12.58 5.39 -6.33
C GLY A 236 11.60 4.57 -7.17
N CYS A 237 10.38 4.33 -6.68
CA CYS A 237 9.39 3.53 -7.41
C CYS A 237 8.67 4.35 -8.50
N VAL A 238 8.33 3.69 -9.60
CA VAL A 238 7.44 4.20 -10.65
C VAL A 238 6.15 3.38 -10.60
N ILE A 239 5.03 4.03 -10.27
CA ILE A 239 3.77 3.33 -10.00
C ILE A 239 2.66 3.88 -10.90
N ASP A 240 2.17 3.04 -11.79
CA ASP A 240 0.93 3.22 -12.54
C ASP A 240 -0.08 2.16 -12.07
N ALA A 241 -0.91 2.56 -11.10
CA ALA A 241 -1.81 1.66 -10.37
C ALA A 241 -3.29 1.90 -10.72
N GLY A 242 -4.04 0.80 -10.80
CA GLY A 242 -5.48 0.79 -11.08
C GLY A 242 -6.36 1.33 -9.96
N ASP A 243 -5.81 1.56 -8.77
CA ASP A 243 -6.48 2.24 -7.67
C ASP A 243 -5.61 3.34 -6.99
N ASP A 244 -5.27 3.18 -5.71
CA ASP A 244 -4.31 4.01 -4.97
C ASP A 244 -2.86 3.60 -5.30
N CYS A 245 -1.93 4.54 -5.50
CA CYS A 245 -0.51 4.20 -5.74
C CYS A 245 0.16 3.65 -4.49
N ILE A 246 0.15 4.42 -3.39
CA ILE A 246 0.67 4.00 -2.10
C ILE A 246 -0.39 4.26 -1.03
N ALA A 247 -0.96 3.20 -0.48
CA ALA A 247 -1.97 3.24 0.56
C ALA A 247 -1.39 2.78 1.90
N LEU A 248 -1.58 3.58 2.95
CA LEU A 248 -1.30 3.20 4.33
C LEU A 248 -2.64 2.81 4.97
N LYS A 249 -2.66 1.61 5.56
CA LYS A 249 -3.84 0.99 6.18
C LYS A 249 -3.43 0.38 7.54
N SER A 250 -4.39 -0.02 8.35
CA SER A 250 -4.17 -0.60 9.68
C SER A 250 -5.42 -1.33 10.18
N GLY A 251 -6.01 -2.17 9.34
CA GLY A 251 -7.21 -2.93 9.65
C GLY A 251 -8.53 -2.13 9.62
N ARG A 252 -9.63 -2.88 9.58
CA ARG A 252 -11.00 -2.38 9.44
C ARG A 252 -11.87 -2.75 10.65
N GLU A 253 -12.58 -1.77 11.18
CA GLU A 253 -13.73 -1.96 12.10
C GLU A 253 -13.38 -2.84 13.32
N ALA A 254 -14.25 -3.77 13.71
CA ALA A 254 -14.05 -4.65 14.85
C ALA A 254 -12.73 -5.43 14.78
N ASP A 255 -12.30 -5.84 13.59
CA ASP A 255 -11.02 -6.53 13.42
C ASP A 255 -9.84 -5.59 13.63
N GLY A 256 -9.90 -4.39 13.06
CA GLY A 256 -8.88 -3.37 13.26
C GLY A 256 -8.74 -2.96 14.73
N LEU A 257 -9.86 -2.87 15.46
CA LEU A 257 -9.87 -2.61 16.91
C LEU A 257 -9.31 -3.78 17.71
N ARG A 258 -9.55 -5.02 17.27
CA ARG A 258 -9.03 -6.22 17.93
C ARG A 258 -7.52 -6.34 17.76
N VAL A 259 -7.02 -6.06 16.55
CA VAL A 259 -5.58 -6.12 16.24
C VAL A 259 -4.85 -4.94 16.87
N ASP A 260 -5.39 -3.72 16.76
CA ASP A 260 -4.89 -2.51 17.40
C ASP A 260 -3.40 -2.21 17.13
N VAL A 261 -2.98 -2.40 15.87
CA VAL A 261 -1.61 -2.09 15.42
C VAL A 261 -1.66 -1.00 14.34
N PRO A 262 -1.07 0.19 14.59
CA PRO A 262 -1.02 1.25 13.60
C PRO A 262 0.00 0.96 12.49
N THR A 263 -0.16 1.65 11.35
CA THR A 263 0.98 1.86 10.44
C THR A 263 1.74 3.10 10.88
N GLU A 264 3.03 2.94 11.18
CA GLU A 264 3.83 4.02 11.75
C GLU A 264 5.30 4.06 11.32
N ASP A 265 5.90 5.25 11.38
CA ASP A 265 7.29 5.50 11.03
C ASP A 265 7.59 5.14 9.56
N VAL A 266 6.93 5.85 8.64
CA VAL A 266 6.98 5.61 7.19
C VAL A 266 7.65 6.79 6.47
N LEU A 267 8.66 6.49 5.64
CA LEU A 267 9.24 7.41 4.68
C LEU A 267 8.93 6.95 3.26
N ILE A 268 8.45 7.88 2.42
CA ILE A 268 8.24 7.70 0.99
C ILE A 268 9.04 8.79 0.27
N GLU A 269 9.96 8.43 -0.63
CA GLU A 269 10.78 9.43 -1.31
C GLU A 269 11.11 9.11 -2.78
N ASP A 270 11.31 10.16 -3.57
CA ASP A 270 11.83 10.06 -4.94
C ASP A 270 11.00 9.16 -5.89
N CYS A 271 9.68 9.04 -5.67
CA CYS A 271 8.77 8.23 -6.49
C CYS A 271 8.07 9.03 -7.61
N GLU A 272 7.74 8.35 -8.73
CA GLU A 272 6.80 8.83 -9.74
C GLU A 272 5.46 8.07 -9.61
N LEU A 273 4.38 8.80 -9.33
CA LEU A 273 3.08 8.24 -9.01
C LEU A 273 2.04 8.69 -10.04
N ARG A 274 1.54 7.73 -10.83
CA ARG A 274 0.46 7.92 -11.80
C ARG A 274 -0.84 7.45 -11.20
N VAL A 275 -1.65 8.40 -10.78
CA VAL A 275 -2.77 8.17 -9.88
C VAL A 275 -4.05 7.87 -10.64
N LYS A 276 -4.74 6.80 -10.27
CA LYS A 276 -6.16 6.63 -10.64
C LYS A 276 -7.09 7.14 -9.55
N TYR A 277 -6.80 6.91 -8.25
CA TYR A 277 -7.53 7.52 -7.13
C TYR A 277 -6.67 8.34 -6.17
N GLY A 278 -5.58 7.79 -5.62
CA GLY A 278 -4.75 8.53 -4.68
C GLY A 278 -3.27 8.22 -4.83
N ALA A 279 -2.41 9.24 -4.82
CA ALA A 279 -0.95 9.02 -4.85
C ALA A 279 -0.47 8.51 -3.50
N ILE A 280 -0.77 9.27 -2.45
CA ILE A 280 -0.54 8.90 -1.06
C ILE A 280 -1.90 8.84 -0.39
N THR A 281 -2.33 7.63 -0.06
CA THR A 281 -3.64 7.38 0.54
C THR A 281 -3.50 6.89 1.98
N LEU A 282 -4.24 7.49 2.91
CA LEU A 282 -4.33 7.08 4.29
C LEU A 282 -5.76 6.58 4.54
N GLY A 283 -5.92 5.27 4.69
CA GLY A 283 -7.21 4.59 4.88
C GLY A 283 -7.79 3.92 3.63
N SER A 284 -9.07 3.56 3.61
CA SER A 284 -10.07 3.80 4.66
C SER A 284 -9.97 2.83 5.83
N ASP A 285 -9.27 1.73 5.62
CA ASP A 285 -9.05 0.70 6.61
C ASP A 285 -7.93 1.15 7.52
N LEU A 286 -8.22 2.12 8.39
CA LEU A 286 -7.25 2.79 9.26
C LEU A 286 -7.61 2.67 10.75
N THR A 287 -8.39 1.66 11.12
CA THR A 287 -8.96 1.58 12.47
C THR A 287 -7.89 1.48 13.57
N GLY A 288 -6.80 0.75 13.34
CA GLY A 288 -5.63 0.72 14.22
C GLY A 288 -4.79 2.02 14.26
N GLY A 289 -5.04 2.97 13.35
CA GLY A 289 -4.38 4.26 13.26
C GLY A 289 -3.19 4.32 12.30
N ILE A 290 -2.84 5.54 11.89
CA ILE A 290 -1.71 5.84 11.03
C ILE A 290 -0.96 7.05 11.62
N ARG A 291 0.36 6.97 11.78
CA ARG A 291 1.15 8.10 12.26
C ARG A 291 2.59 8.16 11.78
N ASN A 292 3.19 9.35 11.86
CA ASN A 292 4.59 9.60 11.52
C ASN A 292 4.89 9.18 10.08
N VAL A 293 4.22 9.87 9.15
CA VAL A 293 4.33 9.63 7.70
C VAL A 293 5.04 10.80 7.06
N TYR A 294 6.11 10.52 6.33
CA TYR A 294 6.96 11.51 5.69
C TYR A 294 7.05 11.20 4.19
N VAL A 295 6.71 12.17 3.34
CA VAL A 295 6.75 12.02 1.88
C VAL A 295 7.56 13.17 1.29
N ARG A 296 8.62 12.89 0.52
CA ARG A 296 9.43 13.94 -0.09
C ARG A 296 9.83 13.66 -1.53
N ASN A 297 10.04 14.72 -2.31
CA ASN A 297 10.61 14.64 -3.66
C ASN A 297 9.83 13.78 -4.67
N CYS A 298 8.52 13.59 -4.48
CA CYS A 298 7.71 12.80 -5.40
C CYS A 298 7.11 13.65 -6.54
N ARG A 299 6.93 13.00 -7.69
CA ARG A 299 6.18 13.53 -8.84
C ARG A 299 4.85 12.81 -8.95
N ILE A 300 3.76 13.56 -9.06
CA ILE A 300 2.40 13.03 -9.10
C ILE A 300 1.70 13.54 -10.36
N GLY A 301 0.96 12.67 -11.04
CA GLY A 301 0.04 13.06 -12.11
C GLY A 301 -1.07 12.03 -12.28
N GLY A 302 -2.21 12.43 -12.82
CA GLY A 302 -3.35 11.55 -13.06
C GLY A 302 -4.65 12.07 -12.44
N PRO A 303 -5.81 11.47 -12.72
CA PRO A 303 -7.10 12.13 -12.55
C PRO A 303 -7.56 12.52 -11.13
N TYR A 304 -7.03 11.95 -10.04
CA TYR A 304 -7.64 12.13 -8.70
C TYR A 304 -6.75 12.84 -7.68
N PHE A 305 -6.40 12.24 -6.54
CA PHE A 305 -5.91 12.99 -5.38
C PHE A 305 -4.39 12.81 -5.22
N ALA A 306 -3.68 13.87 -4.84
CA ALA A 306 -2.26 13.75 -4.46
C ALA A 306 -2.13 13.18 -3.03
N LEU A 307 -2.88 13.75 -2.08
CA LEU A 307 -3.04 13.22 -0.72
C LEU A 307 -4.51 12.89 -0.47
N TYR A 308 -4.79 11.63 -0.13
CA TYR A 308 -6.13 11.16 0.11
C TYR A 308 -6.28 10.54 1.51
N ILE A 309 -6.93 11.24 2.43
CA ILE A 309 -7.24 10.77 3.78
C ILE A 309 -8.74 10.43 3.84
N LYS A 310 -9.06 9.15 4.04
CA LYS A 310 -10.43 8.63 4.04
C LYS A 310 -10.73 7.88 5.34
N THR A 311 -11.80 8.26 6.03
CA THR A 311 -12.29 7.56 7.23
C THR A 311 -13.79 7.81 7.41
N ASN A 312 -14.38 7.20 8.44
CA ASN A 312 -15.75 7.44 8.90
C ASN A 312 -15.96 7.00 10.37
N ALA A 313 -17.16 7.21 10.90
CA ALA A 313 -17.51 6.90 12.29
C ALA A 313 -17.61 5.39 12.58
N VAL A 314 -17.59 4.54 11.55
CA VAL A 314 -17.54 3.08 11.68
C VAL A 314 -16.09 2.58 11.70
N ARG A 315 -15.18 3.27 11.00
CA ARG A 315 -13.73 3.02 11.05
C ARG A 315 -13.08 3.54 12.33
N GLY A 316 -13.42 4.76 12.74
CA GLY A 316 -12.71 5.43 13.83
C GLY A 316 -11.22 5.60 13.50
N GLY A 317 -10.37 5.21 14.45
CA GLY A 317 -8.92 5.31 14.31
C GLY A 317 -8.40 6.75 14.31
N PHE A 318 -7.16 6.92 13.89
CA PHE A 318 -6.50 8.22 13.86
C PHE A 318 -5.54 8.35 12.70
N VAL A 319 -5.34 9.59 12.27
CA VAL A 319 -4.22 9.99 11.41
C VAL A 319 -3.51 11.17 12.05
N GLU A 320 -2.22 11.03 12.34
CA GLU A 320 -1.46 12.14 12.91
C GLU A 320 -0.01 12.19 12.42
N ASN A 321 0.58 13.39 12.42
CA ASN A 321 1.99 13.60 12.05
C ASN A 321 2.26 13.16 10.61
N VAL A 322 1.59 13.82 9.66
CA VAL A 322 1.72 13.56 8.21
C VAL A 322 2.39 14.76 7.57
N TYR A 323 3.55 14.54 6.95
CA TYR A 323 4.39 15.59 6.39
C TYR A 323 4.71 15.28 4.93
N LEU A 324 4.32 16.17 4.03
CA LEU A 324 4.67 16.12 2.62
C LEU A 324 5.57 17.32 2.31
N ARG A 325 6.72 17.12 1.67
CA ARG A 325 7.55 18.23 1.17
C ARG A 325 8.04 18.04 -0.24
N ASP A 326 8.25 19.14 -0.95
CA ASP A 326 8.91 19.15 -2.27
C ASP A 326 8.19 18.23 -3.28
N ILE A 327 6.86 18.28 -3.28
CA ILE A 327 6.00 17.50 -4.17
C ILE A 327 5.63 18.33 -5.39
N THR A 328 5.79 17.75 -6.58
CA THR A 328 5.29 18.35 -7.82
C THR A 328 4.10 17.55 -8.34
N VAL A 329 2.99 18.24 -8.58
CA VAL A 329 1.77 17.67 -9.16
C VAL A 329 1.55 18.32 -10.53
N SER A 330 1.66 17.53 -11.60
CA SER A 330 1.45 18.05 -12.97
C SER A 330 -0.03 18.35 -13.21
N GLU A 331 -0.87 17.33 -13.21
CA GLU A 331 -2.31 17.49 -13.32
C GLU A 331 -3.02 16.51 -12.40
N VAL A 332 -4.03 17.04 -11.70
CA VAL A 332 -5.12 16.26 -11.12
C VAL A 332 -6.48 16.80 -11.54
N LEU A 333 -7.48 15.95 -11.79
CA LEU A 333 -8.82 16.38 -12.22
C LEU A 333 -9.80 16.54 -11.03
N LYS A 334 -9.32 16.33 -9.81
CA LYS A 334 -10.03 16.52 -8.54
C LYS A 334 -9.28 17.51 -7.66
N GLU A 335 -9.57 17.50 -6.37
CA GLU A 335 -8.82 18.23 -5.36
C GLU A 335 -7.42 17.64 -5.17
N VAL A 336 -6.42 18.50 -4.91
CA VAL A 336 -5.05 18.04 -4.61
C VAL A 336 -5.05 17.24 -3.31
N VAL A 337 -5.75 17.73 -2.29
CA VAL A 337 -5.95 17.02 -1.03
C VAL A 337 -7.43 16.76 -0.79
N GLN A 338 -7.79 15.49 -0.60
CA GLN A 338 -9.06 15.11 0.00
C GLN A 338 -8.83 14.55 1.40
N CYS A 339 -9.37 15.19 2.44
CA CYS A 339 -9.50 14.63 3.79
C CYS A 339 -10.97 14.59 4.16
N ASN A 340 -11.58 13.41 4.14
CA ASN A 340 -13.03 13.27 4.25
C ASN A 340 -13.43 12.18 5.24
N PHE A 341 -14.11 12.59 6.31
CA PHE A 341 -14.67 11.67 7.32
C PHE A 341 -16.03 11.11 6.87
N HIS A 342 -16.57 11.53 5.73
CA HIS A 342 -17.85 11.06 5.22
C HIS A 342 -17.69 9.99 4.12
N ARG A 343 -16.60 9.22 4.11
CA ARG A 343 -16.45 8.10 3.16
C ARG A 343 -17.41 6.97 3.58
N GLY A 344 -18.15 6.40 2.62
CA GLY A 344 -19.02 5.25 2.89
C GLY A 344 -20.11 5.58 3.92
N GLU A 345 -20.10 4.87 5.04
CA GLU A 345 -21.09 4.96 6.13
C GLU A 345 -21.17 6.36 6.77
N GLY A 346 -20.14 7.19 6.60
CA GLY A 346 -20.11 8.55 7.15
C GLY A 346 -20.27 8.58 8.66
N ASP A 347 -21.10 9.49 9.18
CA ASP A 347 -21.26 9.73 10.63
C ASP A 347 -22.25 8.73 11.28
N ALA A 348 -22.31 7.50 10.79
CA ALA A 348 -23.29 6.48 11.19
C ALA A 348 -22.72 5.37 12.08
N GLY A 349 -21.69 5.68 12.89
CA GLY A 349 -21.00 4.69 13.72
C GLY A 349 -20.65 5.20 15.12
N PRO A 350 -20.24 4.30 16.03
CA PRO A 350 -19.98 4.64 17.42
C PRO A 350 -18.58 5.22 17.66
N LEU A 351 -17.71 5.18 16.66
CA LEU A 351 -16.32 5.60 16.78
C LEU A 351 -16.14 7.05 16.31
N THR A 352 -15.15 7.72 16.88
CA THR A 352 -14.83 9.11 16.52
C THR A 352 -13.42 9.14 15.93
N PRO A 353 -13.25 9.21 14.59
CA PRO A 353 -11.95 9.35 13.98
C PRO A 353 -11.36 10.74 14.28
N TYR A 354 -10.05 10.89 14.31
CA TYR A 354 -9.41 12.20 14.28
C TYR A 354 -8.27 12.28 13.27
N VAL A 355 -8.07 13.48 12.72
CA VAL A 355 -6.95 13.79 11.83
C VAL A 355 -6.29 15.07 12.34
N ARG A 356 -5.00 15.03 12.65
CA ARG A 356 -4.28 16.19 13.17
C ARG A 356 -2.83 16.28 12.71
N ASN A 357 -2.26 17.48 12.75
CA ASN A 357 -0.85 17.74 12.44
C ASN A 357 -0.47 17.19 11.06
N VAL A 358 -1.08 17.79 10.03
CA VAL A 358 -0.81 17.48 8.63
C VAL A 358 -0.15 18.71 7.99
N GLU A 359 1.04 18.57 7.44
CA GLU A 359 1.77 19.65 6.80
C GLU A 359 2.09 19.31 5.34
N LEU A 360 1.75 20.22 4.44
CA LEU A 360 2.26 20.24 3.07
C LEU A 360 3.22 21.42 2.96
N ARG A 361 4.46 21.16 2.57
CA ARG A 361 5.51 22.16 2.41
C ARG A 361 6.09 22.17 1.00
N GLY A 362 6.22 23.32 0.35
CA GLY A 362 6.89 23.38 -0.95
C GLY A 362 6.15 22.61 -2.05
N VAL A 363 4.84 22.38 -1.90
CA VAL A 363 4.04 21.64 -2.88
C VAL A 363 3.68 22.56 -4.04
N LYS A 364 3.98 22.13 -5.26
CA LYS A 364 3.71 22.87 -6.50
C LYS A 364 2.74 22.08 -7.37
N VAL A 365 1.63 22.71 -7.74
CA VAL A 365 0.57 22.08 -8.53
C VAL A 365 0.32 22.90 -9.78
N GLU A 366 0.57 22.31 -10.95
CA GLU A 366 0.42 23.00 -12.24
C GLU A 366 -1.04 23.07 -12.68
N ARG A 367 -1.85 22.05 -12.37
CA ARG A 367 -3.31 22.09 -12.54
C ARG A 367 -4.06 21.15 -11.60
N ALA A 368 -5.13 21.63 -11.00
CA ALA A 368 -6.09 20.85 -10.22
C ALA A 368 -7.52 21.37 -10.39
N ARG A 369 -8.54 20.58 -10.05
CA ARG A 369 -9.90 21.13 -9.91
C ARG A 369 -9.96 22.08 -8.73
N ASN A 370 -9.46 21.66 -7.57
CA ASN A 370 -9.44 22.44 -6.32
C ASN A 370 -8.15 22.18 -5.57
N ALA A 371 -7.75 23.07 -4.65
CA ALA A 371 -6.64 22.75 -3.76
C ALA A 371 -7.07 21.70 -2.71
N LEU A 372 -8.19 21.95 -2.01
CA LEU A 372 -8.59 21.15 -0.86
C LEU A 372 -10.07 20.75 -0.87
N LEU A 373 -10.34 19.53 -0.39
CA LEU A 373 -11.61 19.14 0.22
C LEU A 373 -11.31 18.61 1.62
N LEU A 374 -11.64 19.39 2.65
CA LEU A 374 -11.50 18.99 4.05
C LEU A 374 -12.88 18.95 4.70
N ARG A 375 -13.30 17.78 5.14
CA ARG A 375 -14.59 17.54 5.79
C ARG A 375 -14.42 16.66 7.02
N GLY A 376 -14.25 17.31 8.17
CA GLY A 376 -14.34 16.67 9.48
C GLY A 376 -15.77 16.64 10.01
N TYR A 377 -15.96 16.09 11.20
CA TYR A 377 -17.22 16.15 11.94
C TYR A 377 -17.28 17.36 12.87
N ARG A 378 -18.49 17.71 13.30
CA ARG A 378 -18.67 18.82 14.26
C ARG A 378 -18.00 18.53 15.60
N ASN A 379 -18.07 17.29 16.07
CA ASN A 379 -17.48 16.78 17.31
C ASN A 379 -16.05 16.24 17.14
N SER A 380 -15.55 16.09 15.90
CA SER A 380 -14.16 15.73 15.62
C SER A 380 -13.66 16.48 14.39
N ARG A 381 -12.95 17.57 14.65
CA ARG A 381 -12.46 18.46 13.62
C ARG A 381 -11.13 17.94 13.06
N ILE A 382 -10.83 18.31 11.83
CA ILE A 382 -9.46 18.20 11.30
C ILE A 382 -8.65 19.32 11.97
N GLU A 383 -7.58 18.98 12.66
CA GLU A 383 -6.79 19.93 13.46
C GLU A 383 -5.40 20.15 12.86
N ASP A 384 -4.84 21.35 13.04
CA ASP A 384 -3.45 21.64 12.69
C ASP A 384 -3.05 21.20 11.26
N PHE A 385 -3.85 21.63 10.28
CA PHE A 385 -3.59 21.40 8.86
C PHE A 385 -2.84 22.61 8.29
N ARG A 386 -1.58 22.43 7.90
CA ARG A 386 -0.67 23.51 7.52
C ARG A 386 -0.27 23.42 6.07
N LEU A 387 -0.36 24.55 5.36
CA LEU A 387 0.21 24.74 4.04
C LEU A 387 1.34 25.76 4.13
N VAL A 388 2.54 25.37 3.72
CA VAL A 388 3.76 26.18 3.85
C VAL A 388 4.49 26.23 2.51
N ASP A 389 4.79 27.41 1.97
CA ASP A 389 5.52 27.55 0.69
C ASP A 389 4.86 26.82 -0.49
N CYS A 390 3.52 26.73 -0.52
CA CYS A 390 2.77 25.99 -1.53
C CYS A 390 2.23 26.90 -2.65
N THR A 391 2.26 26.40 -3.89
CA THR A 391 1.66 27.05 -5.06
C THR A 391 0.67 26.12 -5.75
N PHE A 392 -0.57 26.58 -5.92
CA PHE A 392 -1.62 25.83 -6.59
C PHE A 392 -2.19 26.61 -7.77
N THR A 393 -2.32 25.96 -8.91
CA THR A 393 -3.17 26.41 -10.02
C THR A 393 -4.43 25.54 -10.04
N VAL A 394 -5.60 26.15 -9.83
CA VAL A 394 -6.86 25.43 -9.62
C VAL A 394 -8.03 26.04 -10.39
N ASP A 395 -8.96 25.19 -10.83
CA ASP A 395 -10.11 25.61 -11.62
C ASP A 395 -11.30 26.10 -10.76
N GLN A 396 -11.36 25.70 -9.49
CA GLN A 396 -12.52 25.88 -8.61
C GLN A 396 -12.12 26.16 -7.14
N PRO A 397 -12.99 26.78 -6.33
CA PRO A 397 -12.74 27.02 -4.91
C PRO A 397 -12.80 25.76 -4.03
N SER A 398 -11.93 25.69 -3.02
CA SER A 398 -11.81 24.58 -2.07
C SER A 398 -13.03 24.46 -1.14
N THR A 399 -13.29 23.24 -0.66
CA THR A 399 -14.34 22.95 0.32
C THR A 399 -13.73 22.69 1.69
N VAL A 400 -14.15 23.45 2.71
CA VAL A 400 -13.63 23.27 4.07
C VAL A 400 -14.75 23.33 5.12
N HIS A 401 -15.02 22.19 5.75
CA HIS A 401 -15.96 22.03 6.86
C HIS A 401 -15.28 21.36 8.05
N HIS A 402 -15.46 21.95 9.23
CA HIS A 402 -14.95 21.42 10.49
C HIS A 402 -13.44 21.11 10.48
N ALA A 403 -12.65 22.03 9.92
CA ALA A 403 -11.20 21.95 9.91
C ALA A 403 -10.57 23.23 10.49
N ALA A 404 -9.33 23.14 10.96
CA ALA A 404 -8.47 24.25 11.34
C ALA A 404 -7.25 24.25 10.41
N LEU A 405 -7.09 25.34 9.65
CA LEU A 405 -6.01 25.50 8.68
C LEU A 405 -5.13 26.70 9.00
N SER A 406 -3.87 26.62 8.62
CA SER A 406 -2.96 27.76 8.56
C SER A 406 -2.21 27.79 7.23
N PHE A 407 -1.84 29.00 6.83
CA PHE A 407 -1.15 29.27 5.57
C PHE A 407 0.10 30.09 5.88
N ASP A 408 1.24 29.65 5.38
CA ASP A 408 2.49 30.42 5.38
C ASP A 408 3.06 30.43 3.95
N ASN A 409 3.20 31.61 3.36
CA ASN A 409 3.66 31.78 1.99
C ASN A 409 2.94 30.88 0.95
N VAL A 410 1.60 30.91 0.93
CA VAL A 410 0.78 30.12 0.00
C VAL A 410 0.21 30.99 -1.10
N THR A 411 0.23 30.49 -2.33
CA THR A 411 -0.39 31.15 -3.50
C THR A 411 -1.37 30.22 -4.22
N ILE A 412 -2.56 30.71 -4.55
CA ILE A 412 -3.53 30.02 -5.42
C ILE A 412 -3.85 30.91 -6.62
N ASN A 413 -3.64 30.39 -7.83
CA ASN A 413 -3.83 31.13 -9.09
C ASN A 413 -3.08 32.48 -9.10
N GLY A 414 -1.86 32.50 -8.57
CA GLY A 414 -1.03 33.71 -8.45
C GLY A 414 -1.42 34.67 -7.31
N ASN A 415 -2.53 34.42 -6.59
CA ASN A 415 -2.98 35.26 -5.48
C ASN A 415 -2.48 34.71 -4.15
N GLN A 416 -1.99 35.59 -3.27
CA GLN A 416 -1.53 35.18 -1.96
C GLN A 416 -2.69 34.86 -1.02
N VAL A 417 -2.61 33.69 -0.36
CA VAL A 417 -3.57 33.20 0.61
C VAL A 417 -3.03 33.40 2.02
N LYS A 418 -3.78 34.12 2.84
CA LYS A 418 -3.51 34.37 4.26
C LYS A 418 -4.66 33.88 5.15
N ASP A 419 -5.83 33.68 4.57
CA ASP A 419 -7.05 33.29 5.28
C ASP A 419 -7.90 32.31 4.46
N ILE A 420 -8.66 31.47 5.19
CA ILE A 420 -9.52 30.43 4.65
C ILE A 420 -10.62 30.95 3.71
N HIS A 421 -11.10 32.19 3.89
CA HIS A 421 -12.12 32.79 3.03
C HIS A 421 -11.63 33.04 1.60
N GLN A 422 -10.31 33.12 1.38
CA GLN A 422 -9.74 33.34 0.05
C GLN A 422 -9.68 32.07 -0.81
N ILE A 423 -9.88 30.90 -0.20
CA ILE A 423 -9.82 29.61 -0.90
C ILE A 423 -11.19 28.95 -1.04
N ARG A 424 -12.24 29.55 -0.49
CA ARG A 424 -13.61 29.00 -0.42
C ARG A 424 -14.50 29.48 -1.55
#